data_AF-A0A6J1HC11-F1
#
_entry.id   AF-A0A6J1HC11-F1
#
_cell.length_a   1.000
_cell.length_b   1.000
_cell.length_c   1.000
_cell.angle_alpha   90.00
_cell.angle_beta   90.00
_cell.angle_gamma   90.00
#
_symmetry.space_group_name_H-M   'P 1'
#
loop_
_entity.id
_entity.type
_entity.pdbx_description
1 polymer ?
#
loop_
_entity_poly.entity_id
_entity_poly.type
_entity_poly.pdbx_seq_one_letter_code
_entity_poly.pdbx_strand_id
1 'polypeptide(L)'
;MKDVFFNSLCFCFFFFCSVFQFNRVSSQNGTERAAVPPRGWNSYNSFSWIISEEEYLKNAEVVANRLKSKGYEYVVVDYLWYRRNVPGAYADSLGFDVIDEWGRMVPDPSRWPSSQGGKGFTEVAKKVHDMGLKFGIHVMRGISTQAVNANTPILDISKGSAYEESGRKWFASDIGDKSRTCGWMKNGFMSVNMDSGASKAFLRSLYQQYADWGVDFVKLDCVFGDDLDLPQISFVSDVLKQLDRPILFSLSPGKTATPAMAKDVSGLVNMYRITGDDWDNWKDLVFHFNITRDFSAANMIGTTGLLGKSWPDSDMLPFGWLTDPAANEGPHRTTNLSVDEQRTQMTLWCMAKSPIMYGGDLRNIDDATFSLITNPTLLEINSFSSNNMEFLKVASTKVSHSQEKIVKWHSRDMVASVSPILGLTKCSDSDAAGWVTESLNRGLQKICWKANPKHKYETPFCVYKRGSQLAIYKEAASGHDEGDVCLDATQQRKRSSEEFRRGSFFPCRRHENQKWELHSNGTLGNQQSGECAIVKQNDAEGIESGVGSWIATGRGGEVYVALFNLNNEKTEISVKISDLAEALPGKGLGQPSCKCREEWSGKEFGVMSGSTIGTPLQTHASALFTINCS
;
A
#
# COMPACT_ATOMS: atom_id res chain seq x y z
N MET A 1 -13.74 -38.12 84.33
CA MET A 1 -13.15 -36.94 85.01
C MET A 1 -13.34 -35.78 84.04
N LYS A 2 -14.40 -34.94 84.15
CA LYS A 2 -14.51 -33.72 85.01
C LYS A 2 -13.31 -32.78 84.74
N ASP A 3 -13.42 -31.57 84.17
CA ASP A 3 -14.22 -30.37 84.53
C ASP A 3 -14.37 -29.43 83.30
N VAL A 4 -15.51 -28.78 82.99
CA VAL A 4 -16.22 -27.59 83.55
C VAL A 4 -15.56 -26.21 83.30
N PHE A 5 -16.25 -25.44 82.43
CA PHE A 5 -16.41 -23.98 82.25
C PHE A 5 -15.66 -22.96 83.13
N PHE A 6 -15.17 -21.86 82.50
CA PHE A 6 -15.42 -20.49 82.96
C PHE A 6 -15.31 -19.41 81.84
N ASN A 7 -15.96 -18.29 82.12
CA ASN A 7 -16.49 -17.21 81.27
C ASN A 7 -15.51 -16.14 80.69
N SER A 8 -15.95 -15.58 79.56
CA SER A 8 -16.02 -14.15 79.12
C SER A 8 -14.88 -13.12 79.25
N LEU A 9 -14.70 -12.46 78.10
CA LEU A 9 -14.60 -11.01 77.83
C LEU A 9 -13.23 -10.35 77.57
N CYS A 10 -13.26 -9.51 76.52
CA CYS A 10 -12.44 -8.31 76.22
C CYS A 10 -11.27 -8.40 75.21
N PHE A 11 -11.64 -8.02 73.97
CA PHE A 11 -11.08 -6.93 73.16
C PHE A 11 -9.61 -6.95 72.69
N CYS A 12 -9.48 -7.25 71.40
CA CYS A 12 -8.75 -6.51 70.35
C CYS A 12 -7.41 -5.85 70.71
N PHE A 13 -6.30 -6.37 70.16
CA PHE A 13 -5.52 -5.77 69.07
C PHE A 13 -4.22 -6.58 68.81
N PHE A 14 -3.74 -6.51 67.56
CA PHE A 14 -2.42 -6.93 67.03
C PHE A 14 -2.22 -8.35 66.46
N PHE A 15 -1.94 -8.31 65.15
CA PHE A 15 -0.99 -9.11 64.37
C PHE A 15 -1.34 -10.57 64.04
N PHE A 16 -1.83 -10.78 62.82
CA PHE A 16 -1.38 -11.93 62.02
C PHE A 16 -1.23 -11.51 60.55
N CYS A 17 0.02 -11.41 60.10
CA CYS A 17 0.39 -11.38 58.69
C CYS A 17 -0.04 -12.70 58.04
N SER A 18 -1.14 -12.69 57.31
CA SER A 18 -1.46 -13.75 56.35
C SER A 18 -0.93 -13.35 54.98
N VAL A 19 0.11 -14.05 54.54
CA VAL A 19 0.63 -14.01 53.17
C VAL A 19 -0.47 -14.51 52.23
N PHE A 20 -1.23 -13.59 51.63
CA PHE A 20 -2.05 -13.89 50.47
C PHE A 20 -1.12 -13.95 49.25
N GLN A 21 -0.71 -15.16 48.87
CA GLN A 21 -0.27 -15.41 47.51
C GLN A 21 -1.47 -15.20 46.58
N PHE A 22 -1.59 -14.00 46.04
CA PHE A 22 -2.34 -13.79 44.81
C PHE A 22 -1.63 -14.58 43.70
N ASN A 23 -2.14 -15.77 43.39
CA ASN A 23 -1.95 -16.35 42.08
C ASN A 23 -2.56 -15.34 41.08
N ARG A 24 -1.72 -14.50 40.49
CA ARG A 24 -2.05 -13.82 39.24
C ARG A 24 -2.30 -14.94 38.23
N VAL A 25 -3.57 -15.24 38.00
CA VAL A 25 -3.98 -15.81 36.72
C VAL A 25 -3.63 -14.76 35.69
N SER A 26 -2.45 -14.92 35.07
CA SER A 26 -2.11 -14.24 33.84
C SER A 26 -3.18 -14.64 32.84
N SER A 27 -4.09 -13.73 32.48
CA SER A 27 -4.96 -13.95 31.32
C SER A 27 -4.09 -13.83 30.07
N GLN A 28 -3.37 -14.90 29.75
CA GLN A 28 -3.03 -15.17 28.36
C GLN A 28 -4.34 -15.49 27.63
N ASN A 29 -4.90 -14.45 27.02
CA ASN A 29 -5.67 -14.55 25.78
C ASN A 29 -5.40 -13.25 25.03
N GLY A 30 -4.14 -13.06 24.62
CA GLY A 30 -3.79 -11.99 23.70
C GLY A 30 -4.38 -12.34 22.35
N THR A 31 -5.54 -11.77 22.01
CA THR A 31 -6.16 -11.94 20.69
C THR A 31 -5.14 -11.52 19.63
N GLU A 32 -4.84 -12.41 18.69
CA GLU A 32 -3.90 -12.17 17.60
C GLU A 32 -4.29 -10.90 16.82
N ARG A 33 -3.38 -9.91 16.71
CA ARG A 33 -3.65 -8.66 15.98
C ARG A 33 -3.78 -8.95 14.49
N ALA A 34 -4.79 -8.36 13.85
CA ALA A 34 -5.03 -8.54 12.41
C ALA A 34 -5.08 -10.01 11.97
N ALA A 35 -5.70 -10.91 12.75
CA ALA A 35 -5.79 -12.35 12.42
C ALA A 35 -6.39 -12.62 11.02
N VAL A 36 -7.20 -11.68 10.51
CA VAL A 36 -7.67 -11.58 9.13
C VAL A 36 -7.32 -10.19 8.58
N PRO A 37 -7.32 -9.98 7.25
CA PRO A 37 -7.08 -8.66 6.68
C PRO A 37 -8.00 -7.60 7.31
N PRO A 38 -7.47 -6.46 7.79
CA PRO A 38 -8.28 -5.38 8.35
C PRO A 38 -9.36 -4.89 7.39
N ARG A 39 -10.53 -4.54 7.93
CA ARG A 39 -11.65 -3.98 7.15
C ARG A 39 -12.19 -2.73 7.80
N GLY A 40 -12.39 -1.70 7.00
CA GLY A 40 -12.76 -0.39 7.50
C GLY A 40 -13.11 0.63 6.43
N TRP A 41 -13.11 1.88 6.87
CA TRP A 41 -13.32 3.06 6.06
C TRP A 41 -12.18 4.05 6.30
N ASN A 42 -11.76 4.74 5.25
CA ASN A 42 -10.74 5.78 5.31
C ASN A 42 -11.22 7.03 4.55
N SER A 43 -11.00 8.22 5.11
CA SER A 43 -11.53 9.47 4.55
C SER A 43 -10.83 10.00 3.29
N TYR A 44 -9.67 9.45 2.88
CA TYR A 44 -8.83 10.07 1.86
C TYR A 44 -9.51 10.22 0.49
N ASN A 45 -10.06 9.15 -0.10
CA ASN A 45 -10.56 9.26 -1.47
C ASN A 45 -11.82 10.14 -1.60
N SER A 46 -12.55 10.38 -0.51
CA SER A 46 -13.77 11.21 -0.49
C SER A 46 -13.53 12.63 -0.01
N PHE A 47 -12.63 12.82 0.96
CA PHE A 47 -12.43 14.12 1.61
C PHE A 47 -10.99 14.64 1.51
N SER A 48 -10.09 13.93 0.82
CA SER A 48 -8.69 14.30 0.69
C SER A 48 -8.06 14.54 2.07
N TRP A 49 -7.81 15.80 2.44
CA TRP A 49 -7.30 16.18 3.75
C TRP A 49 -8.24 17.05 4.58
N ILE A 50 -9.44 17.37 4.07
CA ILE A 50 -10.29 18.47 4.58
C ILE A 50 -11.45 18.04 5.46
N ILE A 51 -11.63 16.73 5.71
CA ILE A 51 -12.78 16.21 6.48
C ILE A 51 -12.96 16.92 7.83
N SER A 52 -14.22 17.17 8.21
CA SER A 52 -14.61 17.67 9.53
C SER A 52 -15.06 16.56 10.49
N GLU A 53 -15.06 16.83 11.80
CA GLU A 53 -15.52 15.88 12.82
C GLU A 53 -16.96 15.41 12.57
N GLU A 54 -17.86 16.31 12.17
CA GLU A 54 -19.26 15.96 11.92
C GLU A 54 -19.38 14.96 10.76
N GLU A 55 -18.67 15.21 9.66
CA GLU A 55 -18.71 14.34 8.47
C GLU A 55 -18.06 12.99 8.76
N TYR A 56 -16.98 12.99 9.52
CA TYR A 56 -16.31 11.79 10.01
C TYR A 56 -17.25 10.93 10.86
N LEU A 57 -17.91 11.53 11.86
CA LEU A 57 -18.81 10.80 12.76
C LEU A 57 -20.05 10.27 12.02
N LYS A 58 -20.60 11.01 11.05
CA LYS A 58 -21.69 10.52 10.19
C LYS A 58 -21.27 9.30 9.37
N ASN A 59 -20.04 9.28 8.83
CA ASN A 59 -19.50 8.11 8.15
C ASN A 59 -19.31 6.94 9.12
N ALA A 60 -18.79 7.19 10.32
CA ALA A 60 -18.62 6.17 11.36
C ALA A 60 -19.96 5.55 11.80
N GLU A 61 -21.02 6.35 11.93
CA GLU A 61 -22.38 5.85 12.21
C GLU A 61 -22.88 4.91 11.12
N VAL A 62 -22.62 5.21 9.84
CA VAL A 62 -22.97 4.31 8.73
C VAL A 62 -22.19 2.99 8.83
N VAL A 63 -20.89 3.04 9.15
CA VAL A 63 -20.11 1.82 9.38
C VAL A 63 -20.72 1.01 10.52
N ALA A 64 -21.02 1.64 11.66
CA ALA A 64 -21.57 0.97 12.83
C ALA A 64 -22.93 0.30 12.53
N ASN A 65 -23.82 1.00 11.83
CA ASN A 65 -25.18 0.56 11.59
C ASN A 65 -25.31 -0.44 10.44
N ARG A 66 -24.49 -0.29 9.39
CA ARG A 66 -24.66 -1.07 8.14
C ARG A 66 -23.53 -2.04 7.82
N LEU A 67 -22.28 -1.73 8.21
CA LEU A 67 -21.10 -2.51 7.80
C LEU A 67 -20.46 -3.32 8.92
N LYS A 68 -20.70 -2.97 10.19
CA LYS A 68 -20.11 -3.64 11.35
C LYS A 68 -20.44 -5.13 11.42
N SER A 69 -21.70 -5.49 11.15
CA SER A 69 -22.13 -6.90 11.09
C SER A 69 -21.48 -7.69 9.95
N LYS A 70 -20.87 -6.99 8.98
CA LYS A 70 -20.11 -7.57 7.87
C LYS A 70 -18.62 -7.61 8.15
N GLY A 71 -18.17 -7.17 9.34
CA GLY A 71 -16.78 -7.23 9.79
C GLY A 71 -15.96 -5.98 9.55
N TYR A 72 -16.58 -4.87 9.13
CA TYR A 72 -15.93 -3.56 9.11
C TYR A 72 -15.83 -3.02 10.53
N GLU A 73 -14.63 -2.69 10.97
CA GLU A 73 -14.42 -2.23 12.35
C GLU A 73 -13.53 -0.99 12.45
N TYR A 74 -12.69 -0.66 11.46
CA TYR A 74 -11.84 0.53 11.50
C TYR A 74 -12.48 1.72 10.81
N VAL A 75 -12.38 2.91 11.42
CA VAL A 75 -12.74 4.20 10.83
C VAL A 75 -11.55 5.15 10.94
N VAL A 76 -10.90 5.41 9.81
CA VAL A 76 -9.56 6.03 9.75
C VAL A 76 -9.65 7.46 9.22
N VAL A 77 -9.11 8.41 9.99
CA VAL A 77 -8.94 9.82 9.58
C VAL A 77 -7.63 9.97 8.79
N ASP A 78 -7.74 10.40 7.55
CA ASP A 78 -6.66 10.55 6.58
C ASP A 78 -6.84 11.89 5.85
N TYR A 79 -5.81 12.60 5.40
CA TYR A 79 -4.58 12.91 6.11
C TYR A 79 -4.61 14.40 6.52
N LEU A 80 -3.59 14.90 7.23
CA LEU A 80 -3.51 16.30 7.70
C LEU A 80 -4.68 16.78 8.55
N TRP A 81 -5.20 15.94 9.43
CA TRP A 81 -6.21 16.33 10.43
C TRP A 81 -5.76 17.47 11.36
N TYR A 82 -4.45 17.70 11.47
CA TYR A 82 -3.81 18.79 12.19
C TYR A 82 -3.67 20.08 11.37
N ARG A 83 -3.88 20.07 10.05
CA ARG A 83 -3.75 21.26 9.21
C ARG A 83 -5.03 22.08 9.22
N ARG A 84 -4.87 23.39 9.46
CA ARG A 84 -5.97 24.35 9.38
C ARG A 84 -6.51 24.42 7.97
N ASN A 85 -7.82 24.21 7.81
CA ASN A 85 -8.50 24.42 6.54
C ASN A 85 -8.92 25.88 6.40
N VAL A 86 -7.96 26.72 5.97
CA VAL A 86 -8.12 28.17 5.80
C VAL A 86 -7.59 28.60 4.42
N PRO A 87 -8.00 29.78 3.89
CA PRO A 87 -7.49 30.25 2.62
C PRO A 87 -5.96 30.25 2.54
N GLY A 88 -5.40 29.60 1.52
CA GLY A 88 -3.96 29.44 1.31
C GLY A 88 -3.36 28.14 1.85
N ALA A 89 -4.08 27.39 2.69
CA ALA A 89 -3.67 26.05 3.11
C ALA A 89 -3.94 25.02 2.00
N TYR A 90 -2.98 24.12 1.80
CA TYR A 90 -3.07 22.98 0.88
C TYR A 90 -2.15 21.85 1.35
N ALA A 91 -2.14 20.73 0.61
CA ALA A 91 -1.42 19.50 0.94
C ALA A 91 0.08 19.66 1.28
N ASP A 92 0.83 20.57 0.65
CA ASP A 92 2.26 20.82 0.93
C ASP A 92 2.50 22.24 1.48
N SER A 93 1.47 22.88 2.04
CA SER A 93 1.62 24.21 2.64
C SER A 93 2.40 24.17 3.97
N LEU A 94 3.24 25.17 4.19
CA LEU A 94 4.00 25.38 5.43
C LEU A 94 3.29 26.42 6.32
N GLY A 95 3.28 26.19 7.63
CA GLY A 95 2.82 27.20 8.62
C GLY A 95 1.34 27.11 9.00
N PHE A 96 0.63 26.11 8.49
CA PHE A 96 -0.80 25.90 8.76
C PHE A 96 -1.09 24.72 9.70
N ASP A 97 -0.07 24.00 10.14
CA ASP A 97 -0.25 22.86 11.02
C ASP A 97 -0.52 23.34 12.46
N VAL A 98 -1.35 22.62 13.20
CA VAL A 98 -1.54 22.86 14.63
C VAL A 98 -0.61 21.90 15.37
N ILE A 99 0.36 22.47 16.08
CA ILE A 99 1.33 21.75 16.91
C ILE A 99 1.17 22.16 18.37
N ASP A 100 1.42 21.22 19.29
CA ASP A 100 1.57 21.52 20.71
C ASP A 100 2.95 22.12 21.03
N GLU A 101 3.17 22.46 22.31
CA GLU A 101 4.43 23.05 22.78
C GLU A 101 5.65 22.14 22.63
N TRP A 102 5.44 20.84 22.37
CA TRP A 102 6.48 19.83 22.16
C TRP A 102 6.73 19.52 20.68
N GLY A 103 6.04 20.25 19.77
CA GLY A 103 6.15 20.04 18.33
C GLY A 103 5.37 18.82 17.82
N ARG A 104 4.46 18.26 18.62
CA ARG A 104 3.58 17.16 18.21
C ARG A 104 2.33 17.71 17.54
N MET A 105 1.82 17.00 16.53
CA MET A 105 0.60 17.40 15.85
C MET A 105 -0.63 17.24 16.73
N VAL A 106 -1.53 18.22 16.69
CA VAL A 106 -2.83 18.16 17.37
C VAL A 106 -3.96 18.49 16.40
N PRO A 107 -5.18 17.93 16.58
CA PRO A 107 -6.27 18.17 15.63
C PRO A 107 -6.67 19.64 15.58
N ASP A 108 -6.88 20.17 14.38
CA ASP A 108 -7.34 21.55 14.21
C ASP A 108 -8.69 21.74 14.91
N PRO A 109 -8.80 22.56 15.97
CA PRO A 109 -10.02 22.69 16.76
C PRO A 109 -11.20 23.31 15.99
N SER A 110 -10.94 23.91 14.82
CA SER A 110 -12.01 24.42 13.93
C SER A 110 -12.68 23.27 13.16
N ARG A 111 -11.89 22.27 12.75
CA ARG A 111 -12.36 21.06 12.05
C ARG A 111 -12.80 19.96 13.03
N TRP A 112 -12.18 19.95 14.21
CA TRP A 112 -12.37 18.98 15.28
C TRP A 112 -12.77 19.69 16.58
N PRO A 113 -14.00 20.23 16.68
CA PRO A 113 -14.40 21.02 17.84
C PRO A 113 -14.25 20.30 19.19
N SER A 114 -14.34 18.97 19.21
CA SER A 114 -14.14 18.19 20.43
C SER A 114 -12.69 18.14 20.92
N SER A 115 -11.71 18.55 20.09
CA SER A 115 -10.29 18.63 20.47
C SER A 115 -9.96 19.86 21.32
N GLN A 116 -10.87 20.84 21.38
CA GLN A 116 -10.68 22.09 22.14
C GLN A 116 -10.32 21.82 23.60
N GLY A 117 -9.41 22.64 24.13
CA GLY A 117 -8.90 22.49 25.49
C GLY A 117 -7.84 21.39 25.65
N GLY A 118 -7.15 21.02 24.55
CA GLY A 118 -6.03 20.06 24.60
C GLY A 118 -6.46 18.60 24.69
N LYS A 119 -7.72 18.29 24.36
CA LYS A 119 -8.27 16.93 24.42
C LYS A 119 -7.81 16.02 23.28
N GLY A 120 -7.25 16.62 22.22
CA GLY A 120 -6.86 15.90 21.01
C GLY A 120 -8.01 15.09 20.44
N PHE A 121 -7.78 13.81 20.12
CA PHE A 121 -8.83 12.94 19.59
C PHE A 121 -9.61 12.14 20.64
N THR A 122 -9.36 12.33 21.94
CA THR A 122 -9.95 11.52 23.02
C THR A 122 -11.47 11.38 22.91
N GLU A 123 -12.18 12.49 22.66
CA GLU A 123 -13.63 12.49 22.56
C GLU A 123 -14.13 11.84 21.25
N VAL A 124 -13.40 12.01 20.14
CA VAL A 124 -13.73 11.36 18.86
C VAL A 124 -13.56 9.85 18.98
N ALA A 125 -12.42 9.40 19.52
CA ALA A 125 -12.15 8.00 19.76
C ALA A 125 -13.20 7.37 20.68
N LYS A 126 -13.56 8.07 21.77
CA LYS A 126 -14.64 7.63 22.68
C LYS A 126 -15.96 7.42 21.92
N LYS A 127 -16.39 8.38 21.11
CA LYS A 127 -17.64 8.25 20.31
C LYS A 127 -17.57 7.03 19.37
N VAL A 128 -16.43 6.82 18.72
CA VAL A 128 -16.19 5.66 17.84
C VAL A 128 -16.24 4.34 18.62
N HIS A 129 -15.64 4.28 19.82
CA HIS A 129 -15.69 3.10 20.69
C HIS A 129 -17.08 2.85 21.26
N ASP A 130 -17.86 3.88 21.56
CA ASP A 130 -19.25 3.76 22.00
C ASP A 130 -20.14 3.17 20.88
N MET A 131 -19.80 3.38 19.60
CA MET A 131 -20.39 2.69 18.44
C MET A 131 -19.88 1.24 18.29
N GLY A 132 -18.91 0.84 19.11
CA GLY A 132 -18.18 -0.42 19.07
C GLY A 132 -17.36 -0.62 17.80
N LEU A 133 -16.81 0.47 17.27
CA LEU A 133 -15.82 0.50 16.20
C LEU A 133 -14.42 0.80 16.79
N LYS A 134 -13.41 0.86 15.92
CA LYS A 134 -12.01 1.16 16.23
C LYS A 134 -11.57 2.42 15.51
N PHE A 135 -10.90 3.32 16.23
CA PHE A 135 -10.49 4.63 15.75
C PHE A 135 -9.10 4.59 15.12
N GLY A 136 -8.95 5.09 13.89
CA GLY A 136 -7.66 5.15 13.21
C GLY A 136 -7.25 6.55 12.77
N ILE A 137 -5.94 6.80 12.69
CA ILE A 137 -5.38 8.04 12.16
C ILE A 137 -4.23 7.78 11.18
N HIS A 138 -4.13 8.64 10.18
CA HIS A 138 -2.95 8.81 9.34
C HIS A 138 -1.91 9.67 10.05
N VAL A 139 -0.64 9.35 9.91
CA VAL A 139 0.48 10.17 10.40
C VAL A 139 1.62 10.18 9.39
N MET A 140 2.37 11.27 9.38
CA MET A 140 3.54 11.41 8.51
C MET A 140 4.81 10.91 9.21
N ARG A 141 5.73 10.33 8.43
CA ARG A 141 7.06 10.00 8.90
C ARG A 141 7.81 11.24 9.42
N GLY A 142 8.32 11.11 10.64
CA GLY A 142 9.37 11.95 11.18
C GLY A 142 8.80 13.13 11.95
N ILE A 143 9.26 14.35 11.63
CA ILE A 143 8.88 15.59 12.30
C ILE A 143 8.46 16.64 11.27
N SER A 144 7.55 17.53 11.65
CA SER A 144 7.13 18.61 10.75
C SER A 144 8.16 19.72 10.64
N THR A 145 8.24 20.30 9.45
CA THR A 145 9.03 21.49 9.18
C THR A 145 8.61 22.66 10.08
N GLN A 146 7.32 22.75 10.43
CA GLN A 146 6.83 23.79 11.32
C GLN A 146 7.41 23.64 12.75
N ALA A 147 7.43 22.43 13.32
CA ALA A 147 8.04 22.21 14.63
C ALA A 147 9.54 22.51 14.62
N VAL A 148 10.24 22.10 13.55
CA VAL A 148 11.66 22.40 13.33
C VAL A 148 11.92 23.90 13.28
N ASN A 149 11.11 24.66 12.53
CA ASN A 149 11.26 26.11 12.38
C ASN A 149 10.90 26.87 13.67
N ALA A 150 9.90 26.39 14.41
CA ALA A 150 9.54 26.92 15.73
C ALA A 150 10.56 26.50 16.82
N ASN A 151 11.42 25.54 16.50
CA ASN A 151 12.43 24.96 17.38
C ASN A 151 11.85 24.53 18.74
N THR A 152 10.73 23.81 18.71
CA THR A 152 10.05 23.33 19.93
C THR A 152 10.94 22.37 20.73
N PRO A 153 10.86 22.36 22.07
CA PRO A 153 11.53 21.34 22.88
C PRO A 153 10.96 19.95 22.58
N ILE A 154 11.78 18.91 22.77
CA ILE A 154 11.32 17.52 22.68
C ILE A 154 10.83 17.04 24.04
N LEU A 155 9.65 16.41 24.09
CA LEU A 155 9.11 15.86 25.34
C LEU A 155 9.81 14.56 25.76
N ASP A 156 10.30 14.52 27.00
CA ASP A 156 10.59 13.27 27.71
C ASP A 156 9.36 12.85 28.51
N ILE A 157 8.60 11.88 27.97
CA ILE A 157 7.35 11.41 28.60
C ILE A 157 7.57 10.79 29.98
N SER A 158 8.80 10.34 30.31
CA SER A 158 9.09 9.76 31.62
C SER A 158 9.24 10.82 32.71
N LYS A 159 9.61 12.04 32.34
CA LYS A 159 9.82 13.17 33.25
C LYS A 159 8.73 14.24 33.16
N GLY A 160 7.98 14.27 32.06
CA GLY A 160 7.02 15.34 31.77
C GLY A 160 7.69 16.69 31.47
N SER A 161 8.95 16.67 31.02
CA SER A 161 9.76 17.86 30.77
C SER A 161 10.54 17.74 29.45
N ALA A 162 11.29 18.79 29.09
CA ALA A 162 12.17 18.74 27.93
C ALA A 162 13.21 17.61 28.05
N TYR A 163 13.47 16.93 26.93
CA TYR A 163 14.45 15.86 26.83
C TYR A 163 15.86 16.44 26.95
N GLU A 164 16.63 15.83 27.84
CA GLU A 164 18.01 16.20 28.14
C GLU A 164 18.91 14.98 28.02
N GLU A 165 19.97 15.12 27.22
CA GLU A 165 21.02 14.11 27.04
C GLU A 165 22.34 14.84 26.83
N SER A 166 23.42 14.32 27.43
CA SER A 166 24.76 14.93 27.38
C SER A 166 24.83 16.37 27.91
N GLY A 167 24.03 16.69 28.93
CA GLY A 167 24.07 18.00 29.60
C GLY A 167 23.40 19.15 28.84
N ARG A 168 22.66 18.87 27.77
CA ARG A 168 21.88 19.88 27.03
C ARG A 168 20.44 19.45 26.82
N LYS A 169 19.57 20.45 26.62
CA LYS A 169 18.21 20.25 26.09
C LYS A 169 18.24 20.04 24.58
N TRP A 170 17.36 19.18 24.10
CA TRP A 170 17.16 18.89 22.69
C TRP A 170 15.87 19.51 22.16
N PHE A 171 15.93 19.98 20.93
CA PHE A 171 14.85 20.68 20.25
C PHE A 171 14.59 20.07 18.87
N ALA A 172 13.46 20.42 18.26
CA ALA A 172 13.05 19.93 16.94
C ALA A 172 14.13 20.17 15.86
N SER A 173 14.83 21.30 15.90
CA SER A 173 15.91 21.59 14.93
C SER A 173 17.15 20.70 15.09
N ASP A 174 17.32 20.05 16.25
CA ASP A 174 18.43 19.13 16.50
C ASP A 174 18.20 17.75 15.88
N ILE A 175 16.94 17.37 15.66
CA ILE A 175 16.57 16.01 15.26
C ILE A 175 16.07 15.92 13.82
N GLY A 176 15.55 17.02 13.26
CA GLY A 176 15.03 17.06 11.89
C GLY A 176 16.12 16.98 10.83
N ASP A 177 16.02 15.99 9.94
CA ASP A 177 16.93 15.80 8.82
C ASP A 177 16.34 16.39 7.54
N LYS A 178 16.72 17.64 7.26
CA LYS A 178 16.28 18.39 6.08
C LYS A 178 16.75 17.78 4.75
N SER A 179 17.74 16.88 4.77
CA SER A 179 18.19 16.22 3.54
C SER A 179 17.22 15.12 3.07
N ARG A 180 16.30 14.70 3.94
CA ARG A 180 15.38 13.59 3.68
C ARG A 180 13.93 13.98 4.02
N THR A 181 13.34 14.80 3.14
CA THR A 181 11.91 15.16 3.19
C THR A 181 11.03 14.10 2.55
N CYS A 182 9.70 14.18 2.77
CA CYS A 182 8.78 13.34 2.01
C CYS A 182 8.77 13.77 0.53
N GLY A 183 8.88 12.82 -0.41
CA GLY A 183 9.04 13.12 -1.84
C GLY A 183 7.91 13.98 -2.45
N TRP A 184 6.67 13.82 -1.98
CA TRP A 184 5.50 14.56 -2.45
C TRP A 184 5.06 15.69 -1.50
N MET A 185 5.64 15.78 -0.31
CA MET A 185 5.36 16.83 0.69
C MET A 185 6.67 17.39 1.25
N LYS A 186 7.43 18.07 0.39
CA LYS A 186 8.80 18.53 0.70
C LYS A 186 8.83 19.64 1.77
N ASN A 187 7.75 20.41 1.89
CA ASN A 187 7.66 21.52 2.83
C ASN A 187 6.99 21.13 4.15
N GLY A 188 6.20 20.05 4.18
CA GLY A 188 5.47 19.62 5.37
C GLY A 188 6.32 18.86 6.39
N PHE A 189 6.98 17.77 5.98
CA PHE A 189 7.62 16.82 6.90
C PHE A 189 9.01 16.38 6.44
N MET A 190 9.85 16.04 7.41
CA MET A 190 11.19 15.50 7.21
C MET A 190 11.49 14.36 8.17
N SER A 191 12.48 13.54 7.80
CA SER A 191 13.05 12.50 8.65
C SER A 191 13.49 13.02 10.01
N VAL A 192 13.59 12.10 10.96
CA VAL A 192 14.39 12.30 12.17
C VAL A 192 15.62 11.40 12.14
N ASN A 193 16.73 11.86 12.74
CA ASN A 193 17.93 11.03 12.86
C ASN A 193 17.71 9.92 13.89
N MET A 194 17.54 8.68 13.44
CA MET A 194 17.24 7.54 14.31
C MET A 194 18.38 7.06 15.21
N ASP A 195 19.59 7.63 15.09
CA ASP A 195 20.68 7.37 16.04
C ASP A 195 20.54 8.20 17.32
N SER A 196 19.77 9.29 17.30
CA SER A 196 19.60 10.20 18.44
C SER A 196 18.59 9.67 19.48
N GLY A 197 18.96 9.77 20.76
CA GLY A 197 18.04 9.53 21.88
C GLY A 197 16.85 10.50 21.87
N ALA A 198 17.06 11.74 21.44
CA ALA A 198 16.00 12.75 21.32
C ALA A 198 15.00 12.42 20.20
N SER A 199 15.45 11.92 19.04
CA SER A 199 14.54 11.46 17.97
C SER A 199 13.64 10.32 18.46
N LYS A 200 14.23 9.36 19.18
CA LYS A 200 13.51 8.24 19.79
C LYS A 200 12.52 8.72 20.85
N ALA A 201 12.90 9.71 21.67
CA ALA A 201 12.02 10.33 22.65
C ALA A 201 10.83 11.03 21.99
N PHE A 202 11.09 11.82 20.93
CA PHE A 202 10.05 12.49 20.15
C PHE A 202 9.05 11.49 19.56
N LEU A 203 9.53 10.47 18.83
CA LEU A 203 8.66 9.45 18.27
C LEU A 203 7.86 8.72 19.36
N ARG A 204 8.50 8.31 20.47
CA ARG A 204 7.79 7.68 21.59
C ARG A 204 6.69 8.59 22.15
N SER A 205 6.93 9.89 22.25
CA SER A 205 5.95 10.87 22.73
C SER A 205 4.74 11.04 21.80
N LEU A 206 4.91 10.85 20.48
CA LEU A 206 3.82 10.84 19.51
C LEU A 206 2.93 9.60 19.70
N TYR A 207 3.53 8.41 19.70
CA TYR A 207 2.75 7.17 19.80
C TYR A 207 2.12 6.97 21.18
N GLN A 208 2.71 7.49 22.25
CA GLN A 208 2.05 7.57 23.55
C GLN A 208 0.84 8.51 23.50
N GLN A 209 0.97 9.70 22.91
CA GLN A 209 -0.16 10.62 22.74
C GLN A 209 -1.32 9.99 21.97
N TYR A 210 -1.02 9.22 20.92
CA TYR A 210 -2.05 8.51 20.14
C TYR A 210 -2.74 7.44 20.98
N ALA A 211 -1.99 6.69 21.81
CA ALA A 211 -2.56 5.73 22.73
C ALA A 211 -3.46 6.40 23.79
N ASP A 212 -3.02 7.53 24.34
CA ASP A 212 -3.76 8.30 25.35
C ASP A 212 -5.07 8.85 24.78
N TRP A 213 -5.10 9.22 23.49
CA TRP A 213 -6.35 9.59 22.79
C TRP A 213 -7.26 8.40 22.48
N GLY A 214 -6.80 7.16 22.65
CA GLY A 214 -7.59 5.99 22.31
C GLY A 214 -7.52 5.55 20.85
N VAL A 215 -6.43 5.84 20.13
CA VAL A 215 -6.21 5.34 18.76
C VAL A 215 -6.02 3.82 18.76
N ASP A 216 -6.60 3.13 17.79
CA ASP A 216 -6.52 1.67 17.57
C ASP A 216 -5.75 1.30 16.29
N PHE A 217 -5.51 2.26 15.40
CA PHE A 217 -4.91 2.04 14.10
C PHE A 217 -4.11 3.26 13.67
N VAL A 218 -2.86 3.07 13.25
CA VAL A 218 -2.02 4.12 12.69
C VAL A 218 -1.54 3.73 11.31
N LYS A 219 -1.81 4.59 10.31
CA LYS A 219 -1.23 4.55 8.97
C LYS A 219 -0.08 5.54 8.88
N LEU A 220 1.15 5.04 8.88
CA LEU A 220 2.38 5.83 8.78
C LEU A 220 2.78 5.98 7.32
N ASP A 221 2.83 7.24 6.87
CA ASP A 221 3.05 7.59 5.48
C ASP A 221 4.44 8.19 5.21
N CYS A 222 4.84 8.21 3.93
CA CYS A 222 6.19 8.55 3.45
C CYS A 222 7.29 7.73 4.15
N VAL A 223 7.06 6.44 4.39
CA VAL A 223 8.00 5.58 5.16
C VAL A 223 8.36 4.27 4.44
N PHE A 224 7.63 3.90 3.39
CA PHE A 224 7.80 2.63 2.70
C PHE A 224 7.91 2.84 1.17
N GLY A 225 8.24 1.77 0.43
CA GLY A 225 8.54 1.86 -1.00
C GLY A 225 9.77 2.72 -1.28
N ASP A 226 9.64 3.69 -2.19
CA ASP A 226 10.67 4.68 -2.54
C ASP A 226 11.24 5.41 -1.30
N ASP A 227 10.45 5.58 -0.23
CA ASP A 227 10.82 6.33 0.98
C ASP A 227 11.30 5.43 2.15
N LEU A 228 11.61 4.15 1.90
CA LEU A 228 11.88 3.13 2.93
C LEU A 228 12.74 3.63 4.11
N ASP A 229 12.13 3.70 5.29
CA ASP A 229 12.78 4.10 6.54
C ASP A 229 12.71 2.98 7.59
N LEU A 230 13.43 1.89 7.31
CA LEU A 230 13.44 0.70 8.16
C LEU A 230 13.82 0.99 9.64
N PRO A 231 14.81 1.86 9.96
CA PRO A 231 15.11 2.22 11.35
C PRO A 231 13.91 2.84 12.08
N GLN A 232 13.19 3.75 11.43
CA GLN A 232 12.00 4.37 12.03
C GLN A 232 10.85 3.36 12.16
N ILE A 233 10.58 2.54 11.13
CA ILE A 233 9.55 1.49 11.17
C ILE A 233 9.80 0.54 12.34
N SER A 234 11.04 0.06 12.49
CA SER A 234 11.44 -0.85 13.57
C SER A 234 11.24 -0.22 14.94
N PHE A 235 11.71 1.02 15.14
CA PHE A 235 11.55 1.71 16.41
C PHE A 235 10.08 1.95 16.77
N VAL A 236 9.26 2.39 15.82
CA VAL A 236 7.82 2.58 16.03
C VAL A 236 7.14 1.26 16.37
N SER A 237 7.47 0.18 15.65
CA SER A 237 6.97 -1.17 15.95
C SER A 237 7.24 -1.56 17.40
N ASP A 238 8.45 -1.32 17.90
CA ASP A 238 8.82 -1.63 19.28
C ASP A 238 8.11 -0.76 20.31
N VAL A 239 7.86 0.51 20.01
CA VAL A 239 7.00 1.37 20.84
C VAL A 239 5.58 0.80 20.91
N LEU A 240 4.99 0.44 19.77
CA LEU A 240 3.64 -0.11 19.69
C LEU A 240 3.47 -1.49 20.37
N LYS A 241 4.55 -2.26 20.55
CA LYS A 241 4.56 -3.49 21.36
C LYS A 241 4.46 -3.21 22.85
N GLN A 242 4.99 -2.07 23.29
CA GLN A 242 5.13 -1.71 24.71
C GLN A 242 3.91 -0.93 25.24
N LEU A 243 3.07 -0.41 24.37
CA LEU A 243 1.84 0.29 24.76
C LEU A 243 0.81 -0.70 25.32
N ASP A 244 0.16 -0.31 26.42
CA ASP A 244 -0.96 -1.08 27.00
C ASP A 244 -2.17 -1.14 26.05
N ARG A 245 -2.33 -0.12 25.20
CA ARG A 245 -3.36 -0.06 24.17
C ARG A 245 -2.88 -0.76 22.89
N PRO A 246 -3.61 -1.76 22.36
CA PRO A 246 -3.31 -2.33 21.06
C PRO A 246 -3.56 -1.33 19.93
N ILE A 247 -2.52 -1.09 19.12
CA ILE A 247 -2.60 -0.25 17.92
C ILE A 247 -2.13 -1.09 16.72
N LEU A 248 -2.94 -1.20 15.67
CA LEU A 248 -2.52 -1.77 14.39
C LEU A 248 -1.61 -0.82 13.64
N PHE A 249 -0.56 -1.37 13.03
CA PHE A 249 0.44 -0.59 12.32
C PHE A 249 0.39 -0.83 10.81
N SER A 250 0.08 0.23 10.06
CA SER A 250 -0.01 0.24 8.59
C SER A 250 1.07 1.12 7.99
N LEU A 251 1.72 0.68 6.90
CA LEU A 251 2.74 1.46 6.19
C LEU A 251 2.26 1.99 4.84
N SER A 252 2.72 3.19 4.49
CA SER A 252 2.42 3.89 3.24
C SER A 252 3.57 4.84 2.81
N PRO A 253 3.66 5.20 1.52
CA PRO A 253 3.08 4.49 0.39
C PRO A 253 3.92 3.24 0.05
N GLY A 254 3.51 2.47 -0.95
CA GLY A 254 4.20 1.26 -1.42
C GLY A 254 4.77 1.42 -2.82
N LYS A 255 5.03 2.65 -3.26
CA LYS A 255 5.52 2.90 -4.61
C LYS A 255 6.86 2.18 -4.81
N THR A 256 6.96 1.40 -5.89
CA THR A 256 8.08 0.48 -6.19
C THR A 256 8.34 -0.63 -5.15
N ALA A 257 7.41 -0.88 -4.24
CA ALA A 257 7.55 -1.95 -3.26
C ALA A 257 7.76 -3.31 -3.95
N THR A 258 8.69 -4.09 -3.40
CA THR A 258 9.01 -5.44 -3.87
C THR A 258 8.78 -6.45 -2.76
N PRO A 259 8.60 -7.74 -3.08
CA PRO A 259 8.56 -8.77 -2.06
C PRO A 259 9.81 -8.83 -1.17
N ALA A 260 10.98 -8.44 -1.70
CA ALA A 260 12.21 -8.36 -0.90
C ALA A 260 12.12 -7.27 0.18
N MET A 261 11.71 -6.05 -0.20
CA MET A 261 11.49 -4.96 0.76
C MET A 261 10.42 -5.32 1.79
N ALA A 262 9.36 -6.00 1.35
CA ALA A 262 8.27 -6.43 2.23
C ALA A 262 8.71 -7.45 3.28
N LYS A 263 9.66 -8.35 2.95
CA LYS A 263 10.24 -9.29 3.93
C LYS A 263 10.91 -8.57 5.09
N ASP A 264 11.56 -7.44 4.82
CA ASP A 264 12.25 -6.66 5.85
C ASP A 264 11.30 -5.98 6.84
N VAL A 265 10.06 -5.67 6.43
CA VAL A 265 9.09 -4.92 7.25
C VAL A 265 7.92 -5.75 7.76
N SER A 266 7.57 -6.85 7.10
CA SER A 266 6.34 -7.63 7.40
C SER A 266 6.23 -8.05 8.87
N GLY A 267 7.34 -8.51 9.48
CA GLY A 267 7.41 -8.89 10.90
C GLY A 267 7.27 -7.72 11.89
N LEU A 268 7.31 -6.48 11.42
CA LEU A 268 7.25 -5.27 12.24
C LEU A 268 5.87 -4.61 12.21
N VAL A 269 4.99 -4.99 11.28
CA VAL A 269 3.74 -4.27 10.99
C VAL A 269 2.57 -5.22 10.80
N ASN A 270 1.34 -4.69 10.72
CA ASN A 270 0.13 -5.47 10.47
C ASN A 270 -0.36 -5.39 9.03
N MET A 271 0.02 -4.34 8.31
CA MET A 271 -0.21 -4.20 6.87
C MET A 271 0.78 -3.20 6.26
N TYR A 272 1.06 -3.33 4.97
CA TYR A 272 1.96 -2.44 4.24
C TYR A 272 1.50 -2.30 2.80
N ARG A 273 1.42 -1.06 2.32
CA ARG A 273 0.99 -0.78 0.95
C ARG A 273 1.99 -1.38 -0.05
N ILE A 274 1.51 -2.00 -1.13
CA ILE A 274 2.35 -2.62 -2.16
C ILE A 274 2.41 -1.84 -3.47
N THR A 275 1.68 -0.73 -3.57
CA THR A 275 1.60 0.15 -4.74
C THR A 275 1.73 1.62 -4.34
N GLY A 276 1.73 2.53 -5.33
CA GLY A 276 1.37 3.92 -5.06
C GLY A 276 -0.09 4.06 -4.65
N ASP A 277 -0.58 5.31 -4.57
CA ASP A 277 -2.01 5.57 -4.36
C ASP A 277 -2.84 4.97 -5.51
N ASP A 278 -3.81 4.12 -5.16
CA ASP A 278 -4.82 3.60 -6.06
C ASP A 278 -5.96 4.62 -6.19
N TRP A 279 -6.39 4.81 -7.43
CA TRP A 279 -7.50 5.69 -7.79
C TRP A 279 -8.39 5.01 -8.81
N ASP A 280 -9.54 5.61 -9.06
CA ASP A 280 -10.62 5.08 -9.88
C ASP A 280 -10.35 5.14 -11.38
N ASN A 281 -9.19 4.67 -11.84
CA ASN A 281 -8.91 4.49 -13.25
C ASN A 281 -8.37 3.08 -13.55
N TRP A 282 -8.75 2.57 -14.72
CA TRP A 282 -8.41 1.21 -15.12
C TRP A 282 -6.91 0.92 -15.17
N LYS A 283 -6.07 1.92 -15.48
CA LYS A 283 -4.61 1.72 -15.58
C LYS A 283 -4.00 1.42 -14.22
N ASP A 284 -4.44 2.13 -13.19
CA ASP A 284 -4.01 1.87 -11.82
C ASP A 284 -4.45 0.48 -11.39
N LEU A 285 -5.73 0.13 -11.61
CA LEU A 285 -6.26 -1.20 -11.28
C LEU A 285 -5.51 -2.35 -11.97
N VAL A 286 -5.19 -2.24 -13.26
CA VAL A 286 -4.45 -3.28 -13.99
C VAL A 286 -3.07 -3.53 -13.39
N PHE A 287 -2.41 -2.50 -12.87
CA PHE A 287 -1.08 -2.63 -12.26
C PHE A 287 -1.10 -3.56 -11.03
N HIS A 288 -2.21 -3.60 -10.28
CA HIS A 288 -2.34 -4.46 -9.10
C HIS A 288 -2.24 -5.95 -9.41
N PHE A 289 -2.61 -6.40 -10.61
CA PHE A 289 -2.57 -7.83 -10.95
C PHE A 289 -1.16 -8.42 -10.86
N ASN A 290 -0.16 -7.70 -11.38
CA ASN A 290 1.23 -8.17 -11.34
C ASN A 290 1.81 -8.10 -9.94
N ILE A 291 1.54 -7.01 -9.23
CA ILE A 291 2.09 -6.82 -7.89
C ILE A 291 1.50 -7.84 -6.92
N THR A 292 0.18 -8.04 -6.93
CA THR A 292 -0.47 -9.05 -6.07
C THR A 292 -0.02 -10.48 -6.41
N ARG A 293 0.18 -10.79 -7.70
CA ARG A 293 0.81 -12.06 -8.15
C ARG A 293 2.19 -12.24 -7.51
N ASP A 294 3.07 -11.25 -7.65
CA ASP A 294 4.46 -11.35 -7.18
C ASP A 294 4.53 -11.53 -5.66
N PHE A 295 3.67 -10.84 -4.92
CA PHE A 295 3.58 -10.96 -3.46
C PHE A 295 2.98 -12.30 -3.02
N SER A 296 1.97 -12.82 -3.74
CA SER A 296 1.44 -14.17 -3.51
C SER A 296 2.52 -15.24 -3.77
N ALA A 297 3.20 -15.18 -4.93
CA ALA A 297 4.26 -16.11 -5.30
C ALA A 297 5.45 -16.09 -4.33
N ALA A 298 5.71 -14.94 -3.69
CA ALA A 298 6.71 -14.79 -2.64
C ALA A 298 6.24 -15.22 -1.24
N ASN A 299 5.02 -15.77 -1.10
CA ASN A 299 4.38 -16.17 0.15
C ASN A 299 4.25 -15.02 1.17
N MET A 300 3.93 -13.82 0.69
CA MET A 300 3.79 -12.63 1.54
C MET A 300 2.39 -12.42 2.12
N ILE A 301 1.39 -13.19 1.67
CA ILE A 301 0.01 -13.08 2.15
C ILE A 301 -0.11 -13.64 3.58
N GLY A 302 -0.51 -12.80 4.54
CA GLY A 302 -0.81 -13.23 5.91
C GLY A 302 0.41 -13.76 6.67
N THR A 303 1.59 -13.17 6.44
CA THR A 303 2.85 -13.51 7.13
C THR A 303 2.78 -13.14 8.61
N THR A 304 3.74 -13.60 9.42
CA THR A 304 3.86 -13.14 10.81
C THR A 304 4.15 -11.65 10.85
N GLY A 305 3.35 -10.90 11.61
CA GLY A 305 3.47 -9.46 11.77
C GLY A 305 3.52 -9.03 13.23
N LEU A 306 3.25 -7.74 13.45
CA LEU A 306 3.27 -7.13 14.78
C LEU A 306 2.22 -7.73 15.72
N LEU A 307 2.66 -8.63 16.61
CA LEU A 307 1.80 -9.34 17.56
C LEU A 307 0.58 -10.02 16.89
N GLY A 308 0.78 -10.51 15.66
CA GLY A 308 -0.23 -11.21 14.88
C GLY A 308 0.16 -11.40 13.43
N LYS A 309 -0.69 -11.02 12.47
CA LYS A 309 -0.41 -11.16 11.03
C LYS A 309 -0.07 -9.84 10.34
N SER A 310 0.57 -9.96 9.18
CA SER A 310 0.93 -8.88 8.26
C SER A 310 0.34 -9.13 6.87
N TRP A 311 -0.32 -8.13 6.31
CA TRP A 311 -1.06 -8.24 5.05
C TRP A 311 -0.51 -7.28 3.97
N PRO A 312 -0.22 -7.77 2.76
CA PRO A 312 0.02 -6.92 1.60
C PRO A 312 -1.22 -6.07 1.32
N ASP A 313 -1.06 -4.76 1.30
CA ASP A 313 -2.15 -3.80 1.13
C ASP A 313 -2.17 -3.22 -0.28
N SER A 314 -3.21 -3.59 -1.04
CA SER A 314 -3.49 -3.06 -2.37
C SER A 314 -4.14 -1.69 -2.33
N ASP A 315 -4.21 -1.02 -1.18
CA ASP A 315 -4.80 0.30 -0.97
C ASP A 315 -6.34 0.31 -0.91
N MET A 316 -6.88 1.49 -0.66
CA MET A 316 -8.30 1.78 -0.47
C MET A 316 -9.12 1.54 -1.74
N LEU A 317 -10.41 1.25 -1.57
CA LEU A 317 -11.37 1.09 -2.67
C LEU A 317 -11.96 2.46 -3.07
N PRO A 318 -11.67 2.98 -4.28
CA PRO A 318 -12.15 4.28 -4.73
C PRO A 318 -13.55 4.14 -5.36
N PHE A 319 -14.53 3.75 -4.54
CA PHE A 319 -15.92 3.51 -4.94
C PHE A 319 -16.85 4.59 -4.39
N GLY A 320 -18.03 4.76 -5.00
CA GLY A 320 -19.04 5.70 -4.52
C GLY A 320 -18.65 7.17 -4.76
N TRP A 321 -18.95 8.04 -3.79
CA TRP A 321 -18.67 9.47 -3.84
C TRP A 321 -17.25 9.80 -3.38
N LEU A 322 -16.49 10.47 -4.25
CA LEU A 322 -15.06 10.74 -4.18
C LEU A 322 -14.74 12.23 -4.40
N THR A 323 -13.48 12.58 -4.21
CA THR A 323 -12.84 13.82 -4.64
C THR A 323 -11.62 13.52 -5.52
N ASP A 324 -10.87 14.55 -5.89
CA ASP A 324 -9.60 14.42 -6.60
C ASP A 324 -8.40 14.38 -5.63
N PRO A 325 -7.27 13.76 -6.01
CA PRO A 325 -6.09 13.73 -5.16
C PRO A 325 -5.65 15.13 -4.74
N ALA A 326 -5.38 15.31 -3.44
CA ALA A 326 -4.97 16.58 -2.83
C ALA A 326 -5.94 17.76 -3.06
N ALA A 327 -7.22 17.48 -3.37
CA ALA A 327 -8.24 18.52 -3.46
C ALA A 327 -8.44 19.24 -2.12
N ASN A 328 -8.77 20.53 -2.19
CA ASN A 328 -9.16 21.38 -1.05
C ASN A 328 -10.69 21.51 -0.93
N GLU A 329 -11.43 20.70 -1.68
CA GLU A 329 -12.88 20.61 -1.69
C GLU A 329 -13.30 19.17 -1.98
N GLY A 330 -14.57 18.86 -1.80
CA GLY A 330 -15.15 17.55 -2.06
C GLY A 330 -15.77 16.91 -0.81
N PRO A 331 -16.40 15.74 -0.95
CA PRO A 331 -16.55 14.95 -2.19
C PRO A 331 -17.39 15.68 -3.26
N HIS A 332 -17.02 15.56 -4.54
CA HIS A 332 -17.67 16.29 -5.65
C HIS A 332 -17.91 15.47 -6.91
N ARG A 333 -17.54 14.19 -6.93
CA ARG A 333 -17.77 13.29 -8.07
C ARG A 333 -18.03 11.87 -7.61
N THR A 334 -18.58 11.04 -8.47
CA THR A 334 -18.61 9.59 -8.26
C THR A 334 -17.36 8.94 -8.84
N THR A 335 -17.12 7.68 -8.47
CA THR A 335 -16.09 6.83 -9.09
C THR A 335 -16.25 6.78 -10.61
N ASN A 336 -15.12 6.82 -11.33
CA ASN A 336 -15.03 6.65 -12.77
C ASN A 336 -14.95 5.16 -13.17
N LEU A 337 -14.83 4.25 -12.20
CA LEU A 337 -14.88 2.81 -12.47
C LEU A 337 -16.31 2.38 -12.79
N SER A 338 -16.46 1.68 -13.90
CA SER A 338 -17.70 0.96 -14.22
C SER A 338 -18.00 -0.13 -13.17
N VAL A 339 -19.25 -0.59 -13.13
CA VAL A 339 -19.66 -1.67 -12.21
C VAL A 339 -18.82 -2.94 -12.40
N ASP A 340 -18.44 -3.27 -13.64
CA ASP A 340 -17.62 -4.42 -13.94
C ASP A 340 -16.17 -4.25 -13.47
N GLU A 341 -15.61 -3.04 -13.59
CA GLU A 341 -14.29 -2.71 -13.04
C GLU A 341 -14.28 -2.73 -11.51
N GLN A 342 -15.32 -2.22 -10.85
CA GLN A 342 -15.48 -2.31 -9.39
C GLN A 342 -15.56 -3.78 -8.92
N ARG A 343 -16.31 -4.63 -9.64
CA ARG A 343 -16.34 -6.09 -9.38
C ARG A 343 -14.98 -6.73 -9.56
N THR A 344 -14.26 -6.37 -10.62
CA THR A 344 -12.90 -6.84 -10.89
C THR A 344 -11.94 -6.46 -9.76
N GLN A 345 -11.97 -5.20 -9.31
CA GLN A 345 -11.15 -4.72 -8.21
C GLN A 345 -11.46 -5.44 -6.91
N MET A 346 -12.75 -5.49 -6.51
CA MET A 346 -13.16 -6.16 -5.28
C MET A 346 -12.80 -7.65 -5.30
N THR A 347 -12.96 -8.32 -6.44
CA THR A 347 -12.59 -9.74 -6.59
C THR A 347 -11.09 -9.92 -6.44
N LEU A 348 -10.26 -9.09 -7.08
CA LEU A 348 -8.80 -9.16 -6.94
C LEU A 348 -8.37 -8.90 -5.48
N TRP A 349 -8.90 -7.87 -4.82
CA TRP A 349 -8.58 -7.56 -3.43
C TRP A 349 -8.92 -8.73 -2.50
N CYS A 350 -10.06 -9.37 -2.72
CA CYS A 350 -10.46 -10.53 -1.92
C CYS A 350 -9.57 -11.74 -2.20
N MET A 351 -9.29 -12.04 -3.47
CA MET A 351 -8.43 -13.16 -3.87
C MET A 351 -6.98 -12.95 -3.44
N ALA A 352 -6.48 -11.71 -3.40
CA ALA A 352 -5.15 -11.39 -2.90
C ALA A 352 -5.10 -11.24 -1.36
N LYS A 353 -6.25 -11.33 -0.68
CA LYS A 353 -6.42 -11.08 0.76
C LYS A 353 -5.87 -9.70 1.21
N SER A 354 -6.06 -8.69 0.37
CA SER A 354 -5.77 -7.29 0.73
C SER A 354 -6.69 -6.84 1.87
N PRO A 355 -6.26 -5.96 2.78
CA PRO A 355 -7.16 -5.18 3.61
C PRO A 355 -8.23 -4.50 2.74
N ILE A 356 -9.44 -4.35 3.28
CA ILE A 356 -10.56 -3.69 2.58
C ILE A 356 -10.89 -2.39 3.32
N MET A 357 -10.31 -1.30 2.83
CA MET A 357 -10.61 0.05 3.31
C MET A 357 -11.47 0.76 2.26
N TYR A 358 -12.74 1.00 2.55
CA TYR A 358 -13.62 1.78 1.67
C TYR A 358 -13.20 3.27 1.71
N GLY A 359 -13.00 3.90 0.55
CA GLY A 359 -12.54 5.29 0.46
C GLY A 359 -13.64 6.34 0.22
N GLY A 360 -14.83 5.89 -0.21
CA GLY A 360 -15.93 6.78 -0.55
C GLY A 360 -16.68 7.36 0.64
N ASP A 361 -17.49 8.39 0.39
CA ASP A 361 -18.39 8.96 1.40
C ASP A 361 -19.62 8.05 1.60
N LEU A 362 -19.62 7.32 2.72
CA LEU A 362 -20.65 6.34 3.09
C LEU A 362 -22.02 6.97 3.34
N ARG A 363 -22.11 8.28 3.58
CA ARG A 363 -23.40 8.98 3.69
C ARG A 363 -24.23 8.87 2.42
N ASN A 364 -23.56 8.67 1.28
CA ASN A 364 -24.13 8.62 -0.06
C ASN A 364 -23.89 7.27 -0.75
N ILE A 365 -23.64 6.19 0.00
CA ILE A 365 -23.42 4.86 -0.59
C ILE A 365 -24.72 4.29 -1.17
N ASP A 366 -24.68 3.93 -2.46
CA ASP A 366 -25.80 3.27 -3.14
C ASP A 366 -25.85 1.76 -2.86
N ASP A 367 -27.00 1.14 -3.17
CA ASP A 367 -27.25 -0.28 -2.90
C ASP A 367 -26.36 -1.22 -3.71
N ALA A 368 -25.92 -0.84 -4.91
CA ALA A 368 -25.07 -1.66 -5.75
C ALA A 368 -23.65 -1.73 -5.18
N THR A 369 -23.05 -0.58 -4.84
CA THR A 369 -21.76 -0.49 -4.16
C THR A 369 -21.83 -1.15 -2.78
N PHE A 370 -22.89 -0.91 -2.00
CA PHE A 370 -23.08 -1.57 -0.71
C PHE A 370 -23.12 -3.10 -0.84
N SER A 371 -23.88 -3.62 -1.80
CA SER A 371 -23.98 -5.08 -2.04
C SER A 371 -22.65 -5.68 -2.49
N LEU A 372 -21.85 -4.94 -3.27
CA LEU A 372 -20.53 -5.38 -3.71
C LEU A 372 -19.57 -5.51 -2.53
N ILE A 373 -19.43 -4.46 -1.71
CA ILE A 373 -18.48 -4.45 -0.59
C ILE A 373 -18.93 -5.33 0.59
N THR A 374 -20.20 -5.76 0.60
CA THR A 374 -20.76 -6.66 1.63
C THR A 374 -21.07 -8.07 1.12
N ASN A 375 -20.61 -8.42 -0.10
CA ASN A 375 -20.86 -9.74 -0.67
C ASN A 375 -20.25 -10.84 0.22
N PRO A 376 -21.07 -11.79 0.72
CA PRO A 376 -20.62 -12.76 1.70
C PRO A 376 -19.53 -13.69 1.17
N THR A 377 -19.59 -14.10 -0.10
CA THR A 377 -18.60 -14.98 -0.73
C THR A 377 -17.25 -14.27 -0.83
N LEU A 378 -17.23 -13.01 -1.30
CA LEU A 378 -16.01 -12.22 -1.39
C LEU A 378 -15.36 -11.98 -0.03
N LEU A 379 -16.16 -11.62 0.98
CA LEU A 379 -15.67 -11.40 2.34
C LEU A 379 -15.17 -12.68 3.01
N GLU A 380 -15.80 -13.82 2.71
CA GLU A 380 -15.35 -15.15 3.13
C GLU A 380 -13.99 -15.49 2.51
N ILE A 381 -13.79 -15.26 1.21
CA ILE A 381 -12.50 -15.43 0.54
C ILE A 381 -11.45 -14.55 1.22
N ASN A 382 -11.71 -13.25 1.28
CA ASN A 382 -10.79 -12.28 1.86
C ASN A 382 -10.35 -12.67 3.28
N SER A 383 -11.30 -13.04 4.13
CA SER A 383 -11.02 -13.31 5.55
C SER A 383 -10.42 -14.71 5.76
N PHE A 384 -10.99 -15.75 5.13
CA PHE A 384 -10.81 -17.12 5.60
C PHE A 384 -10.26 -18.10 4.57
N SER A 385 -10.13 -17.73 3.29
CA SER A 385 -9.52 -18.64 2.32
C SER A 385 -8.02 -18.83 2.54
N SER A 386 -7.49 -19.92 1.99
CA SER A 386 -6.07 -20.25 1.91
C SER A 386 -5.67 -20.60 0.47
N ASN A 387 -4.37 -20.78 0.20
CA ASN A 387 -3.83 -21.10 -1.13
C ASN A 387 -4.22 -20.09 -2.22
N ASN A 388 -4.31 -18.82 -1.83
CA ASN A 388 -4.64 -17.70 -2.68
C ASN A 388 -3.48 -17.40 -3.65
N MET A 389 -3.67 -17.66 -4.94
CA MET A 389 -2.61 -17.46 -5.95
C MET A 389 -3.13 -17.20 -7.36
N GLU A 390 -2.31 -16.55 -8.19
CA GLU A 390 -2.53 -16.49 -9.64
C GLU A 390 -2.52 -17.92 -10.21
N PHE A 391 -3.48 -18.22 -11.08
CA PHE A 391 -3.57 -19.50 -11.77
C PHE A 391 -3.35 -19.32 -13.27
N LEU A 392 -2.24 -19.87 -13.77
CA LEU A 392 -1.72 -19.58 -15.11
C LEU A 392 -2.34 -20.41 -16.23
N LYS A 393 -2.94 -21.57 -15.92
CA LYS A 393 -3.46 -22.52 -16.92
C LYS A 393 -4.88 -22.10 -17.36
N VAL A 394 -4.97 -20.99 -18.09
CA VAL A 394 -6.23 -20.40 -18.60
C VAL A 394 -6.28 -20.41 -20.12
N ALA A 395 -7.46 -20.72 -20.68
CA ALA A 395 -7.76 -20.58 -22.10
C ALA A 395 -8.56 -19.31 -22.35
N SER A 396 -8.21 -18.56 -23.40
CA SER A 396 -8.97 -17.39 -23.83
C SER A 396 -9.23 -17.40 -25.33
N THR A 397 -10.42 -16.93 -25.72
CA THR A 397 -10.85 -16.76 -27.11
C THR A 397 -11.51 -15.40 -27.26
N LYS A 398 -11.01 -14.58 -28.19
CA LYS A 398 -11.63 -13.28 -28.53
C LYS A 398 -12.92 -13.52 -29.29
N VAL A 399 -14.00 -12.84 -28.92
CA VAL A 399 -15.29 -12.98 -29.60
C VAL A 399 -15.40 -11.92 -30.70
N SER A 400 -14.97 -12.24 -31.93
CA SER A 400 -15.16 -11.34 -33.09
C SER A 400 -16.56 -11.51 -33.70
N HIS A 401 -17.07 -10.44 -34.34
CA HIS A 401 -18.37 -10.42 -35.03
C HIS A 401 -18.35 -11.10 -36.43
N SER A 402 -17.38 -11.96 -36.72
CA SER A 402 -17.34 -12.81 -37.92
C SER A 402 -16.92 -14.23 -37.54
N GLN A 403 -17.55 -15.24 -38.14
CA GLN A 403 -17.57 -16.64 -37.71
C GLN A 403 -16.24 -17.41 -37.80
N GLU A 404 -15.14 -16.94 -37.19
CA GLU A 404 -13.92 -17.73 -37.00
C GLU A 404 -13.46 -17.67 -35.54
N LYS A 405 -13.76 -18.74 -34.79
CA LYS A 405 -13.29 -18.94 -33.41
C LYS A 405 -11.81 -19.38 -33.43
N ILE A 406 -10.90 -18.53 -33.00
CA ILE A 406 -9.48 -18.89 -32.81
C ILE A 406 -9.24 -19.16 -31.33
N VAL A 407 -9.17 -20.44 -30.95
CA VAL A 407 -8.86 -20.87 -29.57
C VAL A 407 -7.34 -20.78 -29.35
N LYS A 408 -6.89 -19.94 -28.42
CA LYS A 408 -5.48 -19.87 -28.00
C LYS A 408 -5.29 -20.49 -26.61
N TRP A 409 -4.50 -21.56 -26.56
CA TRP A 409 -3.97 -22.11 -25.32
C TRP A 409 -2.67 -21.39 -24.99
N HIS A 410 -2.61 -20.69 -23.87
CA HIS A 410 -1.42 -19.98 -23.45
C HIS A 410 -0.63 -20.86 -22.47
N SER A 411 0.51 -21.40 -22.90
CA SER A 411 1.63 -21.71 -22.02
C SER A 411 2.61 -20.55 -22.13
N ARG A 412 2.93 -19.87 -21.02
CA ARG A 412 3.78 -18.67 -21.05
C ARG A 412 5.18 -19.00 -21.59
N ASP A 413 5.54 -18.37 -22.71
CA ASP A 413 6.90 -17.95 -23.04
C ASP A 413 6.86 -16.42 -23.14
N MET A 414 7.67 -15.74 -22.33
CA MET A 414 7.62 -14.29 -22.07
C MET A 414 7.89 -13.43 -23.33
N VAL A 415 6.94 -12.59 -23.72
CA VAL A 415 7.09 -11.47 -24.68
C VAL A 415 6.09 -10.37 -24.30
N ALA A 416 6.56 -9.15 -24.02
CA ALA A 416 5.75 -8.18 -23.32
C ALA A 416 5.61 -6.83 -24.11
N SER A 417 4.99 -5.73 -23.58
CA SER A 417 4.86 -4.42 -24.29
C SER A 417 4.88 -3.15 -23.40
N VAL A 418 5.22 -1.95 -23.89
CA VAL A 418 6.49 -1.20 -23.66
C VAL A 418 6.45 0.18 -22.91
N SER A 419 7.46 0.56 -22.11
CA SER A 419 7.92 1.90 -21.69
C SER A 419 9.45 2.00 -21.82
N PRO A 420 10.10 2.90 -22.55
CA PRO A 420 11.55 2.79 -22.82
C PRO A 420 12.43 2.83 -21.53
N ILE A 421 13.21 1.77 -21.28
CA ILE A 421 14.33 1.70 -20.32
C ILE A 421 15.65 1.89 -21.05
N LEU A 422 16.53 2.68 -20.47
CA LEU A 422 17.93 2.77 -20.87
C LEU A 422 18.72 1.56 -20.29
N GLY A 423 19.27 0.72 -21.16
CA GLY A 423 20.10 -0.44 -20.84
C GLY A 423 21.50 -0.35 -21.45
N LEU A 424 22.32 -1.37 -21.22
CA LEU A 424 23.69 -1.47 -21.75
C LEU A 424 23.83 -2.72 -22.66
N THR A 425 24.61 -2.60 -23.73
CA THR A 425 24.97 -3.72 -24.62
C THR A 425 26.40 -3.55 -25.16
N LYS A 426 26.93 -4.52 -25.91
CA LYS A 426 28.20 -4.38 -26.63
C LYS A 426 28.03 -3.38 -27.77
N CYS A 427 29.02 -2.51 -28.01
CA CYS A 427 28.94 -1.55 -29.12
C CYS A 427 28.92 -2.18 -30.53
N SER A 428 29.26 -3.48 -30.65
CA SER A 428 29.14 -4.24 -31.90
C SER A 428 27.73 -4.78 -32.15
N ASP A 429 26.81 -4.64 -31.20
CA ASP A 429 25.42 -5.06 -31.34
C ASP A 429 24.71 -4.16 -32.36
N SER A 430 23.95 -4.77 -33.28
CA SER A 430 23.18 -4.03 -34.29
C SER A 430 22.15 -3.10 -33.65
N ASP A 431 21.65 -3.46 -32.46
CA ASP A 431 20.64 -2.70 -31.74
C ASP A 431 21.26 -1.58 -30.90
N ALA A 432 22.58 -1.38 -30.91
CA ALA A 432 23.25 -0.27 -30.23
C ALA A 432 23.23 1.03 -31.04
N ALA A 433 22.91 0.97 -32.33
CA ALA A 433 22.89 2.10 -33.24
C ALA A 433 21.46 2.69 -33.35
N GLY A 434 21.31 3.98 -33.06
CA GLY A 434 20.00 4.64 -33.05
C GLY A 434 19.99 6.03 -32.41
N TRP A 435 21.11 6.47 -31.85
CA TRP A 435 21.25 7.77 -31.23
C TRP A 435 21.59 8.86 -32.26
N VAL A 436 20.93 10.01 -32.14
CA VAL A 436 21.20 11.20 -32.96
C VAL A 436 21.21 12.46 -32.09
N THR A 437 22.00 13.44 -32.49
CA THR A 437 22.04 14.74 -31.82
C THR A 437 20.97 15.67 -32.40
N GLU A 438 20.23 16.34 -31.54
CA GLU A 438 19.37 17.48 -31.88
C GLU A 438 19.91 18.74 -31.18
N SER A 439 20.14 19.80 -31.96
CA SER A 439 20.61 21.08 -31.44
C SER A 439 19.44 21.94 -30.96
N LEU A 440 19.44 22.33 -29.68
CA LEU A 440 18.47 23.27 -29.11
C LEU A 440 19.10 24.66 -28.90
N ASN A 441 18.28 25.70 -29.08
CA ASN A 441 18.61 27.08 -28.74
C ASN A 441 18.73 27.22 -27.22
N ARG A 442 19.95 27.05 -26.66
CA ARG A 442 20.43 27.47 -25.31
C ARG A 442 21.72 26.79 -24.84
N GLY A 443 22.46 26.08 -25.72
CA GLY A 443 23.78 25.51 -25.37
C GLY A 443 23.75 24.13 -24.69
N LEU A 444 22.58 23.50 -24.57
CA LEU A 444 22.43 22.10 -24.16
C LEU A 444 22.36 21.21 -25.40
N GLN A 445 23.23 20.19 -25.48
CA GLN A 445 23.16 19.17 -26.54
C GLN A 445 22.16 18.07 -26.13
N LYS A 446 21.12 17.86 -26.94
CA LYS A 446 20.12 16.81 -26.75
C LYS A 446 20.48 15.62 -27.63
N ILE A 447 20.56 14.42 -27.07
CA ILE A 447 20.84 13.18 -27.80
C ILE A 447 19.61 12.28 -27.68
N CYS A 448 18.99 11.95 -28.81
CA CYS A 448 17.73 11.23 -28.87
C CYS A 448 17.91 9.88 -29.55
N TRP A 449 17.22 8.87 -29.02
CA TRP A 449 17.06 7.58 -29.66
C TRP A 449 15.92 7.62 -30.67
N LYS A 450 16.21 7.44 -31.95
CA LYS A 450 15.20 7.29 -33.00
C LYS A 450 14.86 5.82 -33.15
N ALA A 451 13.71 5.40 -32.63
CA ALA A 451 13.20 4.06 -32.85
C ALA A 451 13.00 3.79 -34.35
N ASN A 452 13.09 2.51 -34.72
CA ASN A 452 13.00 1.97 -36.08
C ASN A 452 11.87 2.63 -36.91
N PRO A 453 12.10 3.05 -38.18
CA PRO A 453 11.13 3.81 -39.00
C PRO A 453 9.75 3.17 -39.27
N LYS A 454 9.44 2.00 -38.70
CA LYS A 454 8.13 1.34 -38.79
C LYS A 454 7.08 1.87 -37.81
N HIS A 455 7.46 2.65 -36.78
CA HIS A 455 6.53 3.20 -35.79
C HIS A 455 6.53 4.73 -35.85
N LYS A 456 5.51 5.31 -36.50
CA LYS A 456 5.44 6.74 -36.86
C LYS A 456 4.91 7.68 -35.77
N TYR A 457 4.62 7.21 -34.57
CA TYR A 457 3.89 8.01 -33.56
C TYR A 457 4.40 7.88 -32.10
N GLU A 458 5.69 7.60 -31.89
CA GLU A 458 6.30 7.67 -30.54
C GLU A 458 7.18 8.92 -30.40
N THR A 459 7.07 9.60 -29.26
CA THR A 459 8.01 10.66 -28.87
C THR A 459 9.40 10.04 -28.66
N PRO A 460 10.48 10.55 -29.27
CA PRO A 460 11.80 9.96 -29.14
C PRO A 460 12.30 10.05 -27.69
N PHE A 461 12.89 8.96 -27.18
CA PHE A 461 13.53 8.94 -25.87
C PHE A 461 14.83 9.74 -25.94
N CYS A 462 14.98 10.78 -25.13
CA CYS A 462 16.13 11.68 -25.22
C CYS A 462 16.84 11.83 -23.88
N VAL A 463 18.16 11.92 -23.97
CA VAL A 463 19.07 12.25 -22.86
C VAL A 463 19.76 13.57 -23.17
N TYR A 464 20.18 14.28 -22.14
CA TYR A 464 20.84 15.58 -22.28
C TYR A 464 22.32 15.43 -21.94
N LYS A 465 23.16 16.04 -22.76
CA LYS A 465 24.61 16.00 -22.60
C LYS A 465 25.08 17.24 -21.84
N ARG A 466 25.77 17.01 -20.71
CA ARG A 466 26.44 18.04 -19.91
C ARG A 466 27.93 17.71 -19.86
N GLY A 467 28.72 18.36 -20.73
CA GLY A 467 30.13 17.99 -20.92
C GLY A 467 30.26 16.60 -21.56
N SER A 468 30.96 15.67 -20.90
CA SER A 468 31.08 14.27 -21.33
C SER A 468 30.08 13.31 -20.66
N GLN A 469 29.16 13.81 -19.82
CA GLN A 469 28.19 12.98 -19.08
C GLN A 469 26.79 13.05 -19.68
N LEU A 470 26.01 11.98 -19.49
CA LEU A 470 24.59 11.90 -19.89
C LEU A 470 23.70 11.95 -18.66
N ALA A 471 22.78 12.91 -18.64
CA ALA A 471 21.75 13.05 -17.62
C ALA A 471 20.36 12.85 -18.25
N ILE A 472 19.44 12.24 -17.49
CA ILE A 472 18.01 12.25 -17.82
C ILE A 472 17.40 13.47 -17.13
N TYR A 473 17.02 14.48 -17.90
CA TYR A 473 16.14 15.53 -17.39
C TYR A 473 14.71 15.00 -17.41
N LYS A 474 14.05 14.97 -16.26
CA LYS A 474 12.59 15.14 -16.24
C LYS A 474 12.34 16.60 -16.60
N GLU A 475 11.62 16.89 -17.68
CA GLU A 475 11.08 18.23 -17.89
C GLU A 475 10.14 18.53 -16.72
N ALA A 476 10.65 19.26 -15.73
CA ALA A 476 9.88 19.78 -14.64
C ALA A 476 9.01 20.93 -15.17
N ALA A 477 7.69 20.80 -15.01
CA ALA A 477 6.78 21.94 -15.00
C ALA A 477 7.00 22.78 -13.73
N SER A 478 8.23 23.23 -13.45
CA SER A 478 8.60 24.17 -12.39
C SER A 478 10.13 24.29 -12.36
N GLY A 479 10.67 25.40 -12.87
CA GLY A 479 12.11 25.61 -13.03
C GLY A 479 12.90 25.70 -11.71
N HIS A 480 13.27 24.55 -11.14
CA HIS A 480 14.31 24.42 -10.13
C HIS A 480 15.23 23.22 -10.45
N ASP A 481 16.53 23.47 -10.32
CA ASP A 481 17.67 22.59 -10.67
C ASP A 481 17.81 21.51 -9.57
N GLU A 482 17.00 20.45 -9.63
CA GLU A 482 17.13 19.26 -8.77
C GLU A 482 18.25 18.34 -9.27
N GLY A 483 19.09 17.85 -8.34
CA GLY A 483 20.35 17.18 -8.61
C GLY A 483 20.30 16.06 -9.66
N ASP A 484 21.08 16.24 -10.72
CA ASP A 484 21.18 15.34 -11.87
C ASP A 484 21.61 13.90 -11.47
N VAL A 485 20.88 12.90 -11.98
CA VAL A 485 21.34 11.51 -12.03
C VAL A 485 21.96 11.21 -13.41
N CYS A 486 23.14 10.59 -13.40
CA CYS A 486 23.88 10.20 -14.59
C CYS A 486 23.84 8.69 -14.80
N LEU A 487 23.80 8.28 -16.07
CA LEU A 487 23.93 6.88 -16.45
C LEU A 487 25.34 6.36 -16.13
N ASP A 488 25.42 5.22 -15.46
CA ASP A 488 26.65 4.61 -14.95
C ASP A 488 26.84 3.17 -15.47
N ALA A 489 28.06 2.84 -15.91
CA ALA A 489 28.43 1.53 -16.47
C ALA A 489 29.39 0.70 -15.57
N THR A 490 29.18 0.67 -14.25
CA THR A 490 30.08 -0.02 -13.29
C THR A 490 30.12 -1.56 -13.42
N GLN A 491 31.32 -2.14 -13.56
CA GLN A 491 31.53 -3.59 -13.78
C GLN A 491 31.70 -4.46 -12.50
N GLN A 492 31.34 -4.02 -11.30
CA GLN A 492 31.81 -4.68 -10.06
C GLN A 492 31.18 -6.04 -9.66
N ARG A 493 30.43 -6.71 -10.53
CA ARG A 493 30.02 -8.12 -10.32
C ARG A 493 29.76 -8.82 -11.65
N LYS A 494 29.92 -10.16 -11.69
CA LYS A 494 29.30 -11.00 -12.72
C LYS A 494 27.78 -10.80 -12.61
N ARG A 495 27.24 -9.90 -13.44
CA ARG A 495 25.81 -9.60 -13.52
C ARG A 495 25.06 -10.78 -14.12
N SER A 496 23.83 -11.02 -13.68
CA SER A 496 22.92 -11.95 -14.37
C SER A 496 22.49 -11.37 -15.73
N SER A 497 21.95 -12.20 -16.63
CA SER A 497 21.42 -11.76 -17.93
C SER A 497 20.26 -10.75 -17.82
N GLU A 498 19.63 -10.65 -16.65
CA GLU A 498 18.55 -9.69 -16.33
C GLU A 498 19.11 -8.35 -15.81
N GLU A 499 20.16 -8.36 -14.98
CA GLU A 499 20.89 -7.15 -14.55
C GLU A 499 21.64 -6.47 -15.72
N PHE A 500 21.92 -7.23 -16.78
CA PHE A 500 22.46 -6.71 -18.04
C PHE A 500 21.48 -5.75 -18.75
N ARG A 501 20.18 -5.78 -18.40
CA ARG A 501 19.12 -5.11 -19.17
C ARG A 501 18.65 -3.76 -18.62
N ARG A 502 18.99 -3.38 -17.38
CA ARG A 502 18.61 -2.09 -16.78
C ARG A 502 19.87 -1.28 -16.43
N GLY A 503 20.06 -0.12 -17.06
CA GLY A 503 21.15 0.80 -16.73
C GLY A 503 21.01 1.33 -15.30
N SER A 504 22.14 1.53 -14.61
CA SER A 504 22.14 2.07 -13.25
C SER A 504 22.29 3.59 -13.30
N PHE A 505 21.46 4.30 -12.53
CA PHE A 505 21.53 5.75 -12.42
C PHE A 505 22.07 6.12 -11.04
N PHE A 506 23.12 6.94 -11.01
CA PHE A 506 23.73 7.43 -9.78
C PHE A 506 23.86 8.95 -9.86
N PRO A 507 24.04 9.65 -8.73
CA PRO A 507 24.38 11.08 -8.76
C PRO A 507 25.56 11.34 -9.71
N CYS A 508 25.46 12.40 -10.53
CA CYS A 508 26.51 12.77 -11.47
C CYS A 508 27.81 13.15 -10.74
N ARG A 509 28.86 12.33 -10.86
CA ARG A 509 30.14 12.49 -10.13
C ARG A 509 31.38 12.60 -11.03
N ARG A 510 31.22 12.77 -12.35
CA ARG A 510 32.28 12.91 -13.38
C ARG A 510 33.27 11.74 -13.45
N HIS A 511 32.89 10.59 -12.94
CA HIS A 511 33.70 9.38 -13.02
C HIS A 511 33.74 8.80 -14.44
N GLU A 512 34.80 8.05 -14.79
CA GLU A 512 35.00 7.49 -16.15
C GLU A 512 33.85 6.58 -16.59
N ASN A 513 33.25 5.83 -15.66
CA ASN A 513 32.06 5.00 -15.87
C ASN A 513 30.76 5.80 -16.14
N GLN A 514 30.78 7.14 -16.03
CA GLN A 514 29.68 8.04 -16.39
C GLN A 514 29.99 8.92 -17.61
N LYS A 515 31.11 8.68 -18.30
CA LYS A 515 31.48 9.40 -19.52
C LYS A 515 31.04 8.64 -20.75
N TRP A 516 30.29 9.33 -21.60
CA TRP A 516 29.68 8.75 -22.80
C TRP A 516 29.98 9.58 -24.04
N GLU A 517 30.20 8.90 -25.15
CA GLU A 517 30.54 9.50 -26.43
C GLU A 517 29.61 8.98 -27.53
N LEU A 518 29.02 9.91 -28.29
CA LEU A 518 28.23 9.56 -29.47
C LEU A 518 29.19 9.38 -30.65
N HIS A 519 29.21 8.18 -31.20
CA HIS A 519 30.03 7.85 -32.37
C HIS A 519 29.28 8.17 -33.67
N SER A 520 30.04 8.35 -34.76
CA SER A 520 29.50 8.68 -36.09
C SER A 520 28.60 7.58 -36.69
N ASN A 521 28.74 6.34 -36.21
CA ASN A 521 27.89 5.20 -36.59
C ASN A 521 26.56 5.15 -35.82
N GLY A 522 26.25 6.15 -34.99
CA GLY A 522 24.98 6.25 -34.25
C GLY A 522 24.93 5.46 -32.94
N THR A 523 26.06 4.94 -32.45
CA THR A 523 26.15 4.29 -31.13
C THR A 523 26.61 5.27 -30.05
N LEU A 524 26.18 5.05 -28.81
CA LEU A 524 26.51 5.91 -27.66
C LEU A 524 27.33 5.10 -26.64
N GLY A 525 28.66 5.19 -26.74
CA GLY A 525 29.62 4.35 -26.02
C GLY A 525 30.10 4.93 -24.70
N ASN A 526 30.35 4.08 -23.71
CA ASN A 526 30.97 4.42 -22.43
C ASN A 526 32.50 4.32 -22.55
N GLN A 527 33.22 5.32 -22.03
CA GLN A 527 34.68 5.38 -22.14
C GLN A 527 35.41 4.34 -21.28
N GLN A 528 34.82 3.91 -20.16
CA GLN A 528 35.47 2.95 -19.24
C GLN A 528 35.11 1.50 -19.54
N SER A 529 33.83 1.21 -19.77
CA SER A 529 33.37 -0.18 -19.95
C SER A 529 33.50 -0.68 -21.40
N GLY A 530 33.58 0.23 -22.38
CA GLY A 530 33.51 -0.09 -23.81
C GLY A 530 32.12 -0.58 -24.26
N GLU A 531 31.10 -0.43 -23.41
CA GLU A 531 29.71 -0.78 -23.70
C GLU A 531 28.96 0.41 -24.30
N CYS A 532 27.88 0.13 -25.03
CA CYS A 532 27.02 1.14 -25.61
C CYS A 532 25.65 1.16 -24.94
N ALA A 533 25.08 2.35 -24.79
CA ALA A 533 23.72 2.54 -24.30
C ALA A 533 22.71 2.13 -25.37
N ILE A 534 21.67 1.42 -24.95
CA ILE A 534 20.54 1.00 -25.79
C ILE A 534 19.24 1.41 -25.11
N VAL A 535 18.24 1.85 -25.86
CA VAL A 535 16.88 2.00 -25.34
C VAL A 535 16.12 0.72 -25.60
N LYS A 536 15.86 -0.04 -24.53
CA LYS A 536 15.00 -1.21 -24.56
C LYS A 536 13.61 -0.80 -24.18
N GLN A 537 12.66 -1.31 -24.91
CA GLN A 537 11.27 -1.13 -24.62
C GLN A 537 10.92 -1.91 -23.32
N ASN A 538 10.57 -1.24 -22.19
CA ASN A 538 10.14 -1.90 -20.93
C ASN A 538 8.79 -2.47 -21.22
N ASP A 539 8.73 -3.71 -21.56
CA ASP A 539 7.45 -4.31 -21.51
C ASP A 539 6.84 -4.10 -20.10
N ALA A 540 5.80 -3.25 -19.98
CA ALA A 540 4.79 -3.53 -19.00
C ALA A 540 4.50 -5.01 -19.23
N GLU A 541 4.82 -5.83 -18.26
CA GLU A 541 4.32 -7.18 -18.18
C GLU A 541 2.80 -7.07 -17.98
N GLY A 542 2.08 -6.42 -18.89
CA GLY A 542 0.67 -6.65 -19.06
C GLY A 542 0.56 -8.15 -19.21
N ILE A 543 -0.34 -8.75 -18.44
CA ILE A 543 -0.64 -10.17 -18.54
C ILE A 543 -0.80 -10.47 -20.03
N GLU A 544 0.14 -11.23 -20.62
CA GLU A 544 0.37 -11.29 -22.08
C GLU A 544 -0.85 -11.76 -22.89
N SER A 545 -1.80 -12.39 -22.21
CA SER A 545 -3.08 -12.88 -22.74
C SER A 545 -4.24 -11.88 -22.58
N GLY A 546 -4.00 -10.76 -21.90
CA GLY A 546 -5.01 -9.80 -21.45
C GLY A 546 -6.08 -10.44 -20.56
N VAL A 547 -5.78 -11.58 -19.94
CA VAL A 547 -6.69 -12.28 -19.04
C VAL A 547 -5.99 -12.70 -17.76
N GLY A 548 -6.59 -12.38 -16.62
CA GLY A 548 -6.12 -12.82 -15.31
C GLY A 548 -6.92 -14.01 -14.81
N SER A 549 -6.33 -14.81 -13.92
CA SER A 549 -7.04 -15.87 -13.20
C SER A 549 -6.43 -16.06 -11.82
N TRP A 550 -7.27 -16.27 -10.81
CA TRP A 550 -6.86 -16.56 -9.43
C TRP A 550 -7.64 -17.74 -8.88
N ILE A 551 -7.02 -18.52 -8.00
CA ILE A 551 -7.65 -19.60 -7.26
C ILE A 551 -7.43 -19.46 -5.76
N ALA A 552 -8.37 -19.99 -4.98
CA ALA A 552 -8.27 -20.05 -3.53
C ALA A 552 -9.07 -21.24 -2.99
N THR A 553 -8.78 -21.64 -1.76
CA THR A 553 -9.45 -22.71 -1.03
C THR A 553 -10.23 -22.13 0.15
N GLY A 554 -11.54 -22.35 0.20
CA GLY A 554 -12.40 -22.01 1.33
C GLY A 554 -12.18 -22.91 2.55
N ARG A 555 -12.54 -22.41 3.74
CA ARG A 555 -12.40 -23.16 5.00
C ARG A 555 -13.29 -24.41 5.06
N GLY A 556 -14.39 -24.44 4.30
CA GLY A 556 -15.28 -25.59 4.17
C GLY A 556 -14.80 -26.60 3.12
N GLY A 557 -13.68 -26.33 2.43
CA GLY A 557 -13.14 -27.16 1.36
C GLY A 557 -13.55 -26.70 -0.05
N GLU A 558 -14.33 -25.63 -0.17
CA GLU A 558 -14.70 -25.03 -1.44
C GLU A 558 -13.46 -24.59 -2.23
N VAL A 559 -13.56 -24.62 -3.55
CA VAL A 559 -12.55 -24.05 -4.45
C VAL A 559 -13.15 -22.83 -5.12
N TYR A 560 -12.50 -21.69 -4.94
CA TYR A 560 -12.85 -20.44 -5.60
C TYR A 560 -11.98 -20.25 -6.84
N VAL A 561 -12.60 -19.86 -7.95
CA VAL A 561 -11.92 -19.55 -9.20
C VAL A 561 -12.40 -18.19 -9.69
N ALA A 562 -11.51 -17.21 -9.73
CA ALA A 562 -11.78 -15.89 -10.28
C ALA A 562 -11.15 -15.78 -11.67
N LEU A 563 -11.93 -15.36 -12.67
CA LEU A 563 -11.49 -15.11 -14.04
C LEU A 563 -11.65 -13.63 -14.35
N PHE A 564 -10.67 -13.03 -15.00
CA PHE A 564 -10.62 -11.58 -15.26
C PHE A 564 -10.35 -11.32 -16.74
N ASN A 565 -11.21 -10.54 -17.39
CA ASN A 565 -10.94 -10.03 -18.72
C ASN A 565 -10.28 -8.65 -18.60
N LEU A 566 -8.99 -8.57 -18.86
CA LEU A 566 -8.24 -7.31 -18.82
C LEU A 566 -8.11 -6.64 -20.19
N ASN A 567 -8.68 -7.26 -21.24
CA ASN A 567 -8.71 -6.70 -22.58
C ASN A 567 -9.80 -5.64 -22.71
N ASN A 568 -9.60 -4.75 -23.69
CA ASN A 568 -10.59 -3.76 -24.14
C ASN A 568 -11.75 -4.37 -24.96
N GLU A 569 -11.82 -5.71 -25.07
CA GLU A 569 -12.82 -6.42 -25.86
C GLU A 569 -13.39 -7.62 -25.10
N LYS A 570 -14.60 -8.02 -25.47
CA LYS A 570 -15.27 -9.20 -24.90
C LYS A 570 -14.45 -10.46 -25.17
N THR A 571 -14.13 -11.19 -24.11
CA THR A 571 -13.26 -12.37 -24.17
C THR A 571 -13.93 -13.56 -23.48
N GLU A 572 -13.96 -14.71 -24.15
CA GLU A 572 -14.33 -15.99 -23.56
C GLU A 572 -13.14 -16.55 -22.80
N ILE A 573 -13.30 -16.79 -21.49
CA ILE A 573 -12.24 -17.24 -20.61
C ILE A 573 -12.69 -18.52 -19.92
N SER A 574 -11.82 -19.53 -19.89
CA SER A 574 -12.10 -20.81 -19.24
C SER A 574 -10.85 -21.46 -18.66
N VAL A 575 -11.07 -22.35 -17.69
CA VAL A 575 -10.04 -23.17 -17.05
C VAL A 575 -10.44 -24.64 -17.12
N LYS A 576 -9.46 -25.54 -17.20
CA LYS A 576 -9.72 -26.99 -17.13
C LYS A 576 -9.82 -27.44 -15.68
N ILE A 577 -10.79 -28.30 -15.40
CA ILE A 577 -10.96 -28.89 -14.06
C ILE A 577 -9.77 -29.79 -13.70
N SER A 578 -9.18 -30.49 -14.66
CA SER A 578 -7.95 -31.27 -14.46
C SER A 578 -6.78 -30.42 -13.97
N ASP A 579 -6.64 -29.22 -14.51
CA ASP A 579 -5.53 -28.33 -14.20
C ASP A 579 -5.73 -27.70 -12.81
N LEU A 580 -6.98 -27.42 -12.43
CA LEU A 580 -7.36 -27.03 -11.07
C LEU A 580 -7.09 -28.16 -10.06
N ALA A 581 -7.39 -29.41 -10.42
CA ALA A 581 -7.14 -30.57 -9.57
C ALA A 581 -5.65 -30.82 -9.32
N GLU A 582 -4.80 -30.53 -10.31
CA GLU A 582 -3.35 -30.58 -10.17
C GLU A 582 -2.81 -29.45 -9.26
N ALA A 583 -3.36 -28.24 -9.39
CA ALA A 583 -2.94 -27.09 -8.59
C ALA A 583 -3.41 -27.17 -7.12
N LEU A 584 -4.57 -27.78 -6.87
CA LEU A 584 -5.15 -27.96 -5.54
C LEU A 584 -5.42 -29.45 -5.27
N PRO A 585 -4.35 -30.24 -5.03
CA PRO A 585 -4.48 -31.68 -4.82
C PRO A 585 -5.34 -31.99 -3.58
N GLY A 586 -6.12 -33.07 -3.65
CA GLY A 586 -6.96 -33.53 -2.54
C GLY A 586 -8.31 -32.83 -2.38
N LYS A 587 -8.71 -31.97 -3.33
CA LYS A 587 -10.03 -31.29 -3.33
C LYS A 587 -11.16 -32.04 -4.03
N GLY A 588 -10.93 -33.28 -4.46
CA GLY A 588 -11.97 -34.08 -5.13
C GLY A 588 -12.46 -33.50 -6.46
N LEU A 589 -11.73 -32.52 -7.03
CA LEU A 589 -12.08 -31.86 -8.29
C LEU A 589 -12.14 -32.90 -9.43
N GLY A 590 -13.26 -32.93 -10.16
CA GLY A 590 -13.52 -33.89 -11.23
C GLY A 590 -14.34 -35.13 -10.80
N GLN A 591 -14.75 -35.22 -9.52
CA GLN A 591 -15.72 -36.22 -9.10
C GLN A 591 -17.16 -35.82 -9.51
N PRO A 592 -18.05 -36.80 -9.77
CA PRO A 592 -19.43 -36.54 -10.18
C PRO A 592 -20.32 -35.91 -9.10
N SER A 593 -19.80 -35.57 -7.91
CA SER A 593 -20.50 -34.83 -6.87
C SER A 593 -20.23 -33.32 -6.88
N CYS A 594 -19.26 -32.84 -7.66
CA CYS A 594 -18.86 -31.43 -7.66
C CYS A 594 -19.96 -30.51 -8.21
N LYS A 595 -20.40 -29.55 -7.40
CA LYS A 595 -21.33 -28.48 -7.81
C LYS A 595 -20.57 -27.19 -8.05
N CYS A 596 -20.98 -26.44 -9.08
CA CYS A 596 -20.37 -25.16 -9.42
C CYS A 596 -21.43 -24.07 -9.54
N ARG A 597 -21.15 -22.91 -8.94
CA ARG A 597 -21.99 -21.70 -8.97
C ARG A 597 -21.16 -20.51 -9.44
N GLU A 598 -21.72 -19.68 -10.32
CA GLU A 598 -21.13 -18.37 -10.66
C GLU A 598 -21.80 -17.27 -9.82
N GLU A 599 -21.00 -16.50 -9.10
CA GLU A 599 -21.44 -15.65 -8.00
C GLU A 599 -22.22 -14.41 -8.47
N TRP A 600 -21.90 -13.83 -9.63
CA TRP A 600 -22.55 -12.60 -10.08
C TRP A 600 -23.92 -12.83 -10.71
N SER A 601 -24.06 -13.88 -11.51
CA SER A 601 -25.33 -14.27 -12.13
C SER A 601 -26.19 -15.16 -11.24
N GLY A 602 -25.60 -15.76 -10.20
CA GLY A 602 -26.25 -16.77 -9.36
C GLY A 602 -26.54 -18.07 -10.11
N LYS A 603 -25.96 -18.27 -11.29
CA LYS A 603 -26.19 -19.46 -12.12
C LYS A 603 -25.54 -20.68 -11.47
N GLU A 604 -26.38 -21.67 -11.17
CA GLU A 604 -25.96 -23.01 -10.76
C GLU A 604 -25.70 -23.88 -12.00
N PHE A 605 -24.53 -24.49 -12.09
CA PHE A 605 -24.16 -25.39 -13.19
C PHE A 605 -24.45 -26.87 -12.86
N GLY A 606 -25.02 -27.16 -11.69
CA GLY A 606 -25.33 -28.53 -11.25
C GLY A 606 -24.07 -29.38 -11.05
N VAL A 607 -24.17 -30.69 -11.29
CA VAL A 607 -23.00 -31.59 -11.30
C VAL A 607 -22.10 -31.22 -12.48
N MET A 608 -20.83 -30.92 -12.21
CA MET A 608 -19.87 -30.61 -13.28
C MET A 608 -19.65 -31.83 -14.18
N SER A 609 -20.30 -31.84 -15.34
CA SER A 609 -20.13 -32.86 -16.38
C SER A 609 -19.16 -32.43 -17.48
N GLY A 610 -18.72 -31.17 -17.48
CA GLY A 610 -17.76 -30.61 -18.44
C GLY A 610 -16.30 -30.79 -17.99
N SER A 611 -15.36 -30.70 -18.93
CA SER A 611 -13.91 -30.68 -18.63
C SER A 611 -13.39 -29.29 -18.28
N THR A 612 -14.19 -28.24 -18.52
CA THR A 612 -13.83 -26.84 -18.32
C THR A 612 -14.92 -26.05 -17.60
N ILE A 613 -14.52 -24.97 -16.94
CA ILE A 613 -15.39 -23.95 -16.33
C ILE A 613 -14.98 -22.61 -16.93
N GLY A 614 -15.95 -21.82 -17.37
CA GLY A 614 -15.66 -20.54 -18.00
C GLY A 614 -16.92 -19.82 -18.45
N THR A 615 -16.75 -18.57 -18.86
CA THR A 615 -17.83 -17.72 -19.35
C THR A 615 -17.27 -16.63 -20.27
N PRO A 616 -18.05 -16.13 -21.25
CA PRO A 616 -17.75 -14.87 -21.91
C PRO A 616 -17.85 -13.69 -20.94
N LEU A 617 -16.78 -12.91 -20.84
CA LEU A 617 -16.69 -11.71 -20.03
C LEU A 617 -16.64 -10.46 -20.90
N GLN A 618 -17.40 -9.44 -20.52
CA GLN A 618 -17.31 -8.11 -21.13
C GLN A 618 -15.94 -7.48 -20.85
N THR A 619 -15.63 -6.39 -21.55
CA THR A 619 -14.45 -5.57 -21.30
C THR A 619 -14.32 -5.27 -19.81
N HIS A 620 -13.15 -5.56 -19.23
CA HIS A 620 -12.79 -5.28 -17.83
C HIS A 620 -13.61 -6.04 -16.77
N ALA A 621 -14.49 -6.96 -17.18
CA ALA A 621 -15.33 -7.73 -16.28
C ALA A 621 -14.60 -8.94 -15.67
N SER A 622 -15.12 -9.40 -14.54
CA SER A 622 -14.70 -10.62 -13.85
C SER A 622 -15.84 -11.60 -13.67
N ALA A 623 -15.51 -12.88 -13.53
CA ALA A 623 -16.40 -13.91 -13.01
C ALA A 623 -15.76 -14.56 -11.78
N LEU A 624 -16.60 -14.94 -10.82
CA LEU A 624 -16.17 -15.68 -9.64
C LEU A 624 -17.00 -16.96 -9.54
N PHE A 625 -16.32 -18.10 -9.55
CA PHE A 625 -16.93 -19.41 -9.42
C PHE A 625 -16.64 -20.01 -8.04
N THR A 626 -17.66 -20.59 -7.42
CA THR A 626 -17.54 -21.40 -6.22
C THR A 626 -17.80 -22.86 -6.58
N ILE A 627 -16.81 -23.72 -6.35
CA ILE A 627 -16.89 -25.16 -6.60
C ILE A 627 -16.90 -25.89 -5.27
N ASN A 628 -17.92 -26.73 -5.05
CA ASN A 628 -18.04 -27.57 -3.88
C ASN A 628 -18.08 -29.04 -4.30
N CYS A 629 -17.03 -29.77 -3.95
CA CYS A 629 -16.89 -31.20 -4.18
C CYS A 629 -17.03 -31.91 -2.83
N SER A 630 -18.29 -32.08 -2.40
CA SER A 630 -18.66 -32.85 -1.21
C SER A 630 -18.37 -34.34 -1.37
#